data_AF-A0AAV0T978-F1
#
_entry.id   AF-A0AAV0T978-F1
#
_cell.length_a   1.000
_cell.length_b   1.000
_cell.length_c   1.000
_cell.angle_alpha   90.00
_cell.angle_beta   90.00
_cell.angle_gamma   90.00
#
_symmetry.space_group_name_H-M   'P 1'
#
loop_
_entity.id
_entity.type
_entity.pdbx_description
1 polymer ?
#
loop_
_entity_poly.entity_id
_entity_poly.type
_entity_poly.pdbx_seq_one_letter_code
_entity_poly.pdbx_strand_id
1 'polypeptide(L)'
;MATFDRGDELKQQGNLCFQKGKFHAAIDMYTEAIVMAPGRSKYYSNRALSVKALETALSSAKKPNTITFQQDIRTELQRVKKEQWHYEQKQRLVRHEEVKCQLVQLFQARQTAELVETEKEDALMAYVEHMAACFEKEMYPGEIPEYFICPISMEIMQDPVTTPNGVSYERRCLETHLQRNGEIDPLTRKQLTVDMLRPNKSLCAAIEDYLKKNVWALEY
;
A
#
# COMPACT_ATOMS: atom_id res chain seq x y z
N MET A 1 34.84 -25.95 -26.43
CA MET A 1 34.93 -24.79 -25.51
C MET A 1 33.66 -24.81 -24.67
N ALA A 2 33.77 -25.08 -23.37
CA ALA A 2 32.61 -25.23 -22.49
C ALA A 2 31.86 -23.89 -22.41
N THR A 3 30.60 -23.87 -22.82
CA THR A 3 29.70 -22.73 -22.65
C THR A 3 29.55 -22.49 -21.15
N PHE A 4 30.15 -21.41 -20.64
CA PHE A 4 29.88 -20.94 -19.28
C PHE A 4 28.38 -20.63 -19.19
N ASP A 5 27.64 -21.46 -18.46
CA ASP A 5 26.22 -21.28 -18.21
C ASP A 5 26.07 -20.09 -17.26
N ARG A 6 25.74 -18.91 -17.80
CA ARG A 6 25.55 -17.66 -17.04
C ARG A 6 24.62 -17.84 -15.83
N GLY A 7 23.66 -18.78 -15.91
CA GLY A 7 22.81 -19.14 -14.77
C GLY A 7 23.58 -19.80 -13.63
N ASP A 8 24.59 -20.61 -13.92
CA ASP A 8 25.43 -21.26 -12.91
C ASP A 8 26.36 -20.26 -12.19
N GLU A 9 26.83 -19.22 -12.88
CA GLU A 9 27.57 -18.10 -12.26
C GLU A 9 26.70 -17.33 -11.28
N LEU A 10 25.47 -16.96 -11.69
CA LEU A 10 24.50 -16.28 -10.85
C LEU A 10 24.13 -17.12 -9.62
N LYS A 11 23.97 -18.44 -9.80
CA LYS A 11 23.81 -19.36 -8.67
C LYS A 11 25.02 -19.34 -7.73
N GLN A 12 26.25 -19.34 -8.24
CA GLN A 12 27.44 -19.26 -7.38
C GLN A 12 27.51 -17.94 -6.61
N GLN A 13 27.15 -16.82 -7.25
CA GLN A 13 27.02 -15.51 -6.59
C GLN A 13 25.95 -15.54 -5.50
N GLY A 14 24.79 -16.16 -5.78
CA GLY A 14 23.74 -16.39 -4.79
C GLY A 14 24.24 -17.21 -3.59
N ASN A 15 25.03 -18.26 -3.83
CA ASN A 15 25.62 -19.07 -2.76
C ASN A 15 26.58 -18.23 -1.88
N LEU A 16 27.39 -17.35 -2.48
CA LEU A 16 28.28 -16.44 -1.77
C LEU A 16 27.50 -15.44 -0.91
N CYS A 17 26.41 -14.87 -1.44
CA CYS A 17 25.51 -14.00 -0.67
C CYS A 17 24.86 -14.75 0.50
N PHE A 18 24.44 -16.00 0.26
CA PHE A 18 23.84 -16.86 1.29
C PHE A 18 24.81 -17.13 2.44
N GLN A 19 26.07 -17.48 2.15
CA GLN A 19 27.11 -17.69 3.16
C GLN A 19 27.42 -16.42 3.97
N LYS A 20 27.30 -15.25 3.33
CA LYS A 20 27.47 -13.94 3.99
C LYS A 20 26.23 -13.47 4.76
N GLY A 21 25.18 -14.28 4.86
CA GLY A 21 23.92 -13.93 5.52
C GLY A 21 23.08 -12.89 4.77
N LYS A 22 23.45 -12.54 3.52
CA LYS A 22 22.72 -11.59 2.67
C LYS A 22 21.64 -12.31 1.89
N PHE A 23 20.63 -12.81 2.61
CA PHE A 23 19.62 -13.68 2.03
C PHE A 23 18.75 -13.02 0.94
N HIS A 24 18.47 -11.72 1.06
CA HIS A 24 17.71 -10.99 0.03
C HIS A 24 18.48 -10.93 -1.29
N ALA A 25 19.75 -10.48 -1.25
CA ALA A 25 20.62 -10.50 -2.42
C ALA A 25 20.84 -11.91 -2.99
N ALA A 26 20.84 -12.94 -2.15
CA ALA A 26 20.90 -14.33 -2.63
C ALA A 26 19.65 -14.71 -3.42
N ILE A 27 18.45 -14.29 -2.99
CA ILE A 27 17.18 -14.53 -3.70
C ILE A 27 17.19 -13.87 -5.07
N ASP A 28 17.69 -12.64 -5.17
CA ASP A 28 17.76 -11.90 -6.44
C ASP A 28 18.65 -12.63 -7.43
N MET A 29 19.86 -13.03 -7.00
CA MET A 29 20.79 -13.80 -7.83
C MET A 29 20.21 -15.15 -8.27
N TYR A 30 19.48 -15.87 -7.41
CA TYR A 30 18.80 -17.10 -7.82
C TYR A 30 17.60 -16.85 -8.73
N THR A 31 16.91 -15.73 -8.58
CA THR A 31 15.78 -15.35 -9.44
C THR A 31 16.27 -15.00 -10.84
N GLU A 32 17.36 -14.23 -10.93
CA GLU A 32 18.04 -14.00 -12.21
C GLU A 32 18.55 -15.31 -12.83
N ALA A 33 19.10 -16.23 -12.03
CA ALA A 33 19.50 -17.56 -12.53
C ALA A 33 18.32 -18.36 -13.10
N ILE A 34 17.13 -18.27 -12.48
CA ILE A 34 15.89 -18.90 -12.97
C ILE A 34 15.44 -18.28 -14.30
N VAL A 35 15.51 -16.95 -14.44
CA VAL A 35 15.16 -16.27 -15.70
C VAL A 35 16.12 -16.71 -16.82
N MET A 36 17.41 -16.87 -16.52
CA MET A 36 18.41 -17.32 -17.50
C MET A 36 18.25 -18.78 -17.90
N ALA A 37 17.97 -19.69 -16.95
CA ALA A 37 17.81 -21.11 -17.22
C ALA A 37 16.72 -21.75 -16.33
N PRO A 38 15.43 -21.68 -16.75
CA PRO A 38 14.29 -22.05 -15.92
C PRO A 38 14.17 -23.56 -15.65
N GLY A 39 14.87 -24.42 -16.41
CA GLY A 39 14.85 -25.87 -16.24
C GLY A 39 15.73 -26.42 -15.10
N ARG A 40 16.45 -25.56 -14.38
CA ARG A 40 17.40 -25.99 -13.33
C ARG A 40 16.75 -25.96 -11.95
N SER A 41 16.37 -27.15 -11.43
CA SER A 41 15.71 -27.30 -10.12
C SER A 41 16.51 -26.76 -8.92
N LYS A 42 17.84 -26.77 -9.01
CA LYS A 42 18.74 -26.28 -7.94
C LYS A 42 18.53 -24.79 -7.63
N TYR A 43 18.17 -23.96 -8.62
CA TYR A 43 17.97 -22.53 -8.40
C TYR A 43 16.75 -22.26 -7.54
N TYR A 44 15.65 -22.97 -7.81
CA TYR A 44 14.43 -22.88 -7.00
C TYR A 44 14.65 -23.38 -5.57
N SER A 45 15.38 -24.49 -5.42
CA SER A 45 15.69 -25.07 -4.10
C SER A 45 16.53 -24.11 -3.27
N ASN A 46 17.59 -23.53 -3.85
CA ASN A 46 18.44 -22.57 -3.16
C ASN A 46 17.69 -21.26 -2.83
N ARG A 47 16.83 -20.79 -3.73
CA ARG A 47 15.96 -19.62 -3.47
C ARG A 47 15.01 -19.88 -2.31
N ALA A 48 14.37 -21.05 -2.27
CA ALA A 48 13.47 -21.43 -1.18
C ALA A 48 14.20 -21.48 0.18
N LEU A 49 15.44 -21.98 0.20
CA LEU A 49 16.27 -21.98 1.40
C LEU A 49 16.60 -20.55 1.87
N SER A 50 16.88 -19.62 0.96
CA SER A 50 17.09 -18.20 1.31
C SER A 50 15.85 -17.54 1.89
N VAL A 51 14.67 -17.83 1.33
CA VAL A 51 13.39 -17.32 1.86
C VAL A 51 13.15 -17.85 3.27
N LYS A 52 13.31 -19.16 3.48
CA LYS A 52 13.17 -19.78 4.79
C LYS A 52 14.16 -19.21 5.82
N ALA A 53 15.40 -18.93 5.41
CA ALA A 53 16.40 -18.30 6.26
C ALA A 53 15.98 -16.88 6.70
N LEU A 54 15.39 -16.08 5.80
CA LEU A 54 14.79 -14.78 6.13
C LEU A 54 13.63 -14.90 7.11
N GLU A 55 12.73 -15.87 6.90
CA GLU A 55 11.61 -16.12 7.82
C GLU A 55 12.10 -16.48 9.23
N THR A 56 13.12 -17.32 9.35
CA THR A 56 13.72 -17.66 10.66
C THR A 56 14.45 -16.48 11.30
N ALA A 57 15.11 -15.63 10.51
CA ALA A 57 15.72 -14.40 11.01
C ALA A 57 14.64 -13.44 11.52
N LEU A 58 13.51 -13.33 10.80
CA LEU A 58 12.36 -12.52 11.16
C LEU A 58 11.66 -13.02 12.42
N SER A 59 11.50 -14.34 12.59
CA SER A 59 10.97 -14.91 13.83
C SER A 59 11.90 -14.68 15.03
N SER A 60 13.22 -14.70 14.81
CA SER A 60 14.22 -14.46 15.85
C SER A 60 14.32 -12.97 16.23
N ALA A 61 14.03 -12.06 15.29
CA ALA A 61 13.95 -10.61 15.51
C ALA A 61 12.72 -10.17 16.33
N LYS A 62 11.80 -11.09 16.70
CA LYS A 62 10.62 -10.78 17.54
C LYS A 62 10.93 -10.61 19.05
N LYS A 63 12.12 -10.14 19.43
CA LYS A 63 12.46 -9.74 20.82
C LYS A 63 12.58 -8.21 20.95
N PRO A 64 12.31 -7.63 22.14
CA PRO A 64 11.88 -6.25 22.26
C PRO A 64 13.08 -5.29 22.22
N ASN A 65 13.50 -4.92 21.01
CA ASN A 65 14.22 -3.67 20.73
C ASN A 65 14.26 -3.39 19.22
N THR A 66 13.12 -3.57 18.55
CA THR A 66 13.04 -3.51 17.08
C THR A 66 11.84 -2.68 16.61
N ILE A 67 11.66 -1.50 17.19
CA ILE A 67 10.60 -0.56 16.80
C ILE A 67 10.81 -0.11 15.34
N THR A 68 12.06 0.03 14.89
CA THR A 68 12.40 0.44 13.51
C THR A 68 12.02 -0.60 12.47
N PHE A 69 12.41 -1.88 12.64
CA PHE A 69 12.11 -2.92 11.65
C PHE A 69 10.61 -3.22 11.51
N GLN A 70 9.86 -3.15 12.61
CA GLN A 70 8.41 -3.31 12.56
C GLN A 70 7.74 -2.17 11.79
N GLN A 71 8.24 -0.94 11.96
CA GLN A 71 7.76 0.23 11.23
C GLN A 71 8.12 0.13 9.75
N ASP A 72 9.38 -0.24 9.42
CA ASP A 72 9.84 -0.39 8.04
C ASP A 72 9.00 -1.45 7.29
N ILE A 73 8.75 -2.61 7.91
CA ILE A 73 7.88 -3.65 7.32
C ILE A 73 6.46 -3.12 7.10
N ARG A 74 5.91 -2.38 8.08
CA ARG A 74 4.56 -1.82 7.96
C ARG A 74 4.49 -0.83 6.79
N THR A 75 5.44 0.09 6.70
CA THR A 75 5.54 1.07 5.61
C THR A 75 5.66 0.38 4.26
N GLU A 76 6.52 -0.63 4.14
CA GLU A 76 6.69 -1.40 2.91
C GLU A 76 5.41 -2.16 2.52
N LEU A 77 4.72 -2.77 3.48
CA LEU A 77 3.43 -3.43 3.23
C LEU A 77 2.35 -2.44 2.78
N GLN A 78 2.34 -1.23 3.35
CA GLN A 78 1.41 -0.17 2.95
C GLN A 78 1.71 0.29 1.52
N ARG A 79 2.99 0.47 1.16
CA ARG A 79 3.43 0.80 -0.20
C ARG A 79 2.94 -0.24 -1.21
N VAL A 80 3.24 -1.52 -0.98
CA VAL A 80 2.86 -2.61 -1.91
C VAL A 80 1.35 -2.68 -2.10
N LYS A 81 0.56 -2.53 -1.02
CA LYS A 81 -0.90 -2.52 -1.12
C LYS A 81 -1.42 -1.34 -1.95
N LYS A 82 -0.84 -0.16 -1.76
CA LYS A 82 -1.20 1.04 -2.53
C LYS A 82 -0.79 0.93 -4.00
N GLU A 83 0.40 0.40 -4.28
CA GLU A 83 0.85 0.12 -5.65
C GLU A 83 -0.05 -0.90 -6.36
N GLN A 84 -0.43 -1.97 -5.65
CA GLN A 84 -1.40 -2.94 -6.16
C GLN A 84 -2.74 -2.28 -6.47
N TRP A 85 -3.25 -1.45 -5.56
CA TRP A 85 -4.47 -0.68 -5.80
C TRP A 85 -4.34 0.21 -7.04
N HIS A 86 -3.24 0.96 -7.19
CA HIS A 86 -2.98 1.78 -8.38
C HIS A 86 -2.93 0.96 -9.67
N TYR A 87 -2.32 -0.22 -9.64
CA TYR A 87 -2.30 -1.13 -10.78
C TYR A 87 -3.71 -1.59 -11.15
N GLU A 88 -4.50 -2.02 -10.17
CA GLU A 88 -5.90 -2.43 -10.38
C GLU A 88 -6.75 -1.27 -10.92
N GLN A 89 -6.56 -0.04 -10.42
CA GLN A 89 -7.25 1.15 -10.95
C GLN A 89 -6.88 1.44 -12.40
N LYS A 90 -5.59 1.35 -12.76
CA LYS A 90 -5.15 1.51 -14.16
C LYS A 90 -5.80 0.47 -15.08
N GLN A 91 -5.82 -0.80 -14.67
CA GLN A 91 -6.48 -1.87 -15.42
C GLN A 91 -7.99 -1.68 -15.54
N ARG A 92 -8.64 -1.17 -14.49
CA ARG A 92 -10.07 -0.80 -14.54
C ARG A 92 -10.32 0.33 -15.53
N LEU A 93 -9.48 1.37 -15.52
CA LEU A 93 -9.62 2.51 -16.42
C LEU A 93 -9.48 2.09 -17.89
N VAL A 94 -8.48 1.25 -18.21
CA VAL A 94 -8.30 0.73 -19.58
C VAL A 94 -9.54 -0.06 -20.03
N ARG A 95 -10.03 -0.99 -19.20
CA ARG A 95 -11.24 -1.76 -19.50
C ARG A 95 -12.48 -0.87 -19.68
N HIS A 96 -12.62 0.16 -18.85
CA HIS A 96 -13.72 1.10 -18.97
C HIS A 96 -13.68 1.87 -20.29
N GLU A 97 -12.50 2.36 -20.68
CA GLU A 97 -12.33 3.07 -21.95
C GLU A 97 -12.57 2.15 -23.16
N GLU A 98 -12.16 0.89 -23.08
CA GLU A 98 -12.45 -0.13 -24.10
C GLU A 98 -13.96 -0.36 -24.28
N VAL A 99 -14.70 -0.58 -23.19
CA VAL A 99 -16.16 -0.78 -23.23
C VAL A 99 -16.87 0.47 -23.76
N LYS A 100 -16.44 1.65 -23.31
CA LYS A 100 -16.96 2.93 -23.80
C LYS A 100 -16.76 3.08 -25.31
N CYS A 101 -15.55 2.78 -25.83
CA CYS A 101 -15.27 2.79 -27.26
C CYS A 101 -16.17 1.81 -28.04
N GLN A 102 -16.35 0.59 -27.53
CA GLN A 102 -17.22 -0.41 -28.15
C GLN A 102 -18.68 0.05 -28.22
N LEU A 103 -19.20 0.63 -27.13
CA LEU A 103 -20.56 1.17 -27.09
C LEU A 103 -20.74 2.29 -28.13
N VAL A 104 -19.81 3.25 -28.19
CA VAL A 104 -19.85 4.34 -29.17
C VAL A 104 -19.86 3.79 -30.61
N GLN A 105 -19.03 2.79 -30.91
CA GLN A 105 -19.00 2.15 -32.23
C GLN A 105 -20.34 1.46 -32.57
N LEU A 106 -20.95 0.75 -31.61
CA LEU A 106 -22.25 0.10 -31.81
C LEU A 106 -23.38 1.12 -32.05
N PHE A 107 -23.40 2.22 -31.30
CA PHE A 107 -24.38 3.30 -31.51
C PHE A 107 -24.22 3.96 -32.88
N GLN A 108 -22.99 4.24 -33.31
CA GLN A 108 -22.72 4.80 -34.63
C GLN A 108 -23.13 3.85 -35.76
N ALA A 109 -22.84 2.55 -35.64
CA ALA A 109 -23.26 1.54 -36.61
C ALA A 109 -24.79 1.37 -36.68
N ARG A 110 -25.49 1.55 -35.55
CA ARG A 110 -26.96 1.51 -35.49
C ARG A 110 -27.61 2.73 -36.13
N GLN A 111 -27.06 3.94 -35.97
CA GLN A 111 -27.57 5.14 -36.65
C GLN A 111 -27.49 5.06 -38.18
N THR A 112 -26.53 4.30 -38.73
CA THR A 112 -26.45 4.03 -40.18
C THR A 112 -27.49 3.01 -40.69
N ALA A 113 -28.23 2.34 -39.80
CA ALA A 113 -29.26 1.36 -40.11
C ALA A 113 -30.60 1.79 -39.48
N GLU A 114 -31.42 2.53 -40.21
CA GLU A 114 -32.72 3.10 -39.78
C GLU A 114 -33.59 2.18 -38.89
N LEU A 115 -33.54 2.29 -37.56
CA LEU A 115 -34.58 1.81 -36.62
C LEU A 115 -34.53 2.61 -35.31
N VAL A 116 -35.53 3.48 -35.11
CA VAL A 116 -35.68 4.37 -33.95
C VAL A 116 -36.64 3.74 -32.92
N GLU A 117 -36.08 3.26 -31.81
CA GLU A 117 -36.79 3.06 -30.53
C GLU A 117 -36.10 3.97 -29.49
N THR A 118 -36.50 5.25 -29.45
CA THR A 118 -35.84 6.30 -28.64
C THR A 118 -35.87 6.04 -27.13
N GLU A 119 -36.97 5.49 -26.59
CA GLU A 119 -37.12 5.29 -25.14
C GLU A 119 -36.11 4.30 -24.55
N LYS A 120 -35.72 3.27 -25.31
CA LYS A 120 -34.70 2.29 -24.85
C LYS A 120 -33.29 2.85 -24.96
N GLU A 121 -33.05 3.77 -25.88
CA GLU A 121 -31.76 4.45 -26.04
C GLU A 121 -31.53 5.45 -24.90
N ASP A 122 -32.56 6.21 -24.52
CA ASP A 122 -32.49 7.12 -23.38
C ASP A 122 -32.23 6.38 -22.06
N ALA A 123 -32.89 5.23 -21.84
CA ALA A 123 -32.65 4.38 -20.68
C ALA A 123 -31.23 3.78 -20.66
N LEU A 124 -30.70 3.40 -21.82
CA LEU A 124 -29.34 2.87 -21.95
C LEU A 124 -28.28 3.97 -21.75
N MET A 125 -28.51 5.18 -22.26
CA MET A 125 -27.65 6.34 -22.03
C MET A 125 -27.63 6.74 -20.57
N ALA A 126 -28.79 6.76 -19.90
CA ALA A 126 -28.87 6.98 -18.46
C ALA A 126 -28.13 5.90 -17.65
N TYR A 127 -28.16 4.64 -18.09
CA TYR A 127 -27.38 3.56 -17.48
C TYR A 127 -25.87 3.73 -17.69
N VAL A 128 -25.43 4.16 -18.88
CA VAL A 128 -24.02 4.46 -19.17
C VAL A 128 -23.53 5.66 -18.36
N GLU A 129 -24.32 6.72 -18.26
CA GLU A 129 -24.04 7.89 -17.42
C GLU A 129 -24.00 7.53 -15.94
N HIS A 130 -24.95 6.71 -15.46
CA HIS A 130 -24.95 6.20 -14.08
C HIS A 130 -23.69 5.37 -13.79
N MET A 131 -23.34 4.45 -14.70
CA MET A 131 -22.09 3.71 -14.60
C MET A 131 -20.89 4.67 -14.56
N ALA A 132 -20.80 5.64 -15.48
CA ALA A 132 -19.72 6.63 -15.51
C ALA A 132 -19.62 7.44 -14.21
N ALA A 133 -20.74 7.85 -13.62
CA ALA A 133 -20.78 8.57 -12.35
C ALA A 133 -20.37 7.68 -11.15
N CYS A 134 -20.78 6.41 -11.15
CA CYS A 134 -20.29 5.42 -10.19
C CYS A 134 -18.78 5.20 -10.33
N PHE A 135 -18.26 5.20 -11.57
CA PHE A 135 -16.82 5.09 -11.85
C PHE A 135 -16.04 6.31 -11.33
N GLU A 136 -16.50 7.54 -11.56
CA GLU A 136 -15.82 8.74 -11.06
C GLU A 136 -15.65 8.72 -9.53
N LYS A 137 -16.68 8.26 -8.81
CA LYS A 137 -16.65 8.18 -7.34
C LYS A 137 -15.67 7.13 -6.82
N GLU A 138 -15.43 6.05 -7.56
CA GLU A 138 -14.39 5.05 -7.25
C GLU A 138 -12.99 5.53 -7.62
N MET A 139 -12.86 6.43 -8.61
CA MET A 139 -11.59 6.94 -9.13
C MET A 139 -11.03 8.10 -8.30
N TYR A 140 -11.91 8.92 -7.70
CA TYR A 140 -11.56 10.01 -6.79
C TYR A 140 -12.18 9.75 -5.42
N PRO A 141 -11.53 8.92 -4.59
CA PRO A 141 -12.17 8.33 -3.42
C PRO A 141 -12.41 9.31 -2.24
N GLY A 142 -12.28 10.62 -2.49
CA GLY A 142 -12.54 11.69 -1.55
C GLY A 142 -11.32 12.10 -0.75
N GLU A 143 -11.56 12.88 0.30
CA GLU A 143 -10.55 13.36 1.23
C GLU A 143 -10.53 12.50 2.49
N ILE A 144 -9.35 12.39 3.11
CA ILE A 144 -9.21 11.68 4.39
C ILE A 144 -9.93 12.52 5.47
N PRO A 145 -10.80 11.91 6.30
CA PRO A 145 -11.46 12.65 7.37
C PRO A 145 -10.46 13.32 8.32
N GLU A 146 -10.63 14.61 8.57
CA GLU A 146 -9.69 15.43 9.35
C GLU A 146 -9.41 14.87 10.75
N TYR A 147 -10.39 14.21 11.38
CA TYR A 147 -10.25 13.61 12.71
C TYR A 147 -9.33 12.39 12.76
N PHE A 148 -8.87 11.87 11.61
CA PHE A 148 -7.80 10.87 11.53
C PHE A 148 -6.41 11.48 11.39
N ILE A 149 -6.33 12.78 11.07
CA ILE A 149 -5.09 13.48 10.78
C ILE A 149 -4.53 14.09 12.06
N CYS A 150 -3.24 13.90 12.28
CA CYS A 150 -2.52 14.50 13.39
C CYS A 150 -2.35 16.02 13.15
N PRO A 151 -2.75 16.90 14.10
CA PRO A 151 -2.60 18.35 13.94
C PRO A 151 -1.15 18.85 13.87
N ILE A 152 -0.16 18.01 14.22
CA ILE A 152 1.27 18.36 14.18
C ILE A 152 1.93 17.85 12.90
N SER A 153 1.79 16.55 12.59
CA SER A 153 2.44 15.97 11.40
C SER A 153 1.65 16.18 10.13
N MET A 154 0.35 16.50 10.21
CA MET A 154 -0.57 16.56 9.06
C MET A 154 -0.67 15.23 8.30
N GLU A 155 -0.36 14.12 8.97
CA GLU A 155 -0.42 12.74 8.46
C GLU A 155 -1.46 11.94 9.24
N ILE A 156 -1.91 10.81 8.70
CA ILE A 156 -2.80 9.89 9.42
C ILE A 156 -2.13 9.37 10.70
N MET A 157 -2.83 9.44 11.83
CA MET A 157 -2.33 8.93 13.12
C MET A 157 -2.20 7.40 13.11
N GLN A 158 -1.06 6.90 13.59
CA GLN A 158 -0.79 5.47 13.80
C GLN A 158 -0.93 5.09 15.28
N ASP A 159 -0.46 5.95 16.18
CA ASP A 159 -0.60 5.78 17.64
C ASP A 159 -1.23 7.04 18.25
N PRO A 160 -2.56 7.22 18.08
CA PRO A 160 -3.26 8.39 18.56
C PRO A 160 -3.27 8.45 20.10
N VAL A 161 -2.85 9.58 20.66
CA VAL A 161 -2.96 9.93 22.07
C VAL A 161 -3.87 11.15 22.24
N THR A 162 -4.80 11.08 23.19
CA THR A 162 -5.75 12.15 23.47
C THR A 162 -5.30 12.95 24.69
N THR A 163 -5.33 14.28 24.56
CA THR A 163 -5.07 15.22 25.65
C THR A 163 -6.33 15.41 26.51
N PRO A 164 -6.23 15.94 27.74
CA PRO A 164 -7.40 16.28 28.55
C PRO A 164 -8.38 17.25 27.89
N ASN A 165 -7.93 18.01 26.88
CA ASN A 165 -8.76 18.92 26.10
C ASN A 165 -9.54 18.22 24.97
N GLY A 166 -9.41 16.89 24.82
CA GLY A 166 -10.14 16.10 23.84
C GLY A 166 -9.51 16.07 22.44
N VAL A 167 -8.36 16.71 22.24
CA VAL A 167 -7.63 16.69 20.96
C VAL A 167 -6.75 15.46 20.90
N SER A 168 -6.74 14.77 19.76
CA SER A 168 -5.89 13.61 19.52
C SER A 168 -4.72 13.97 18.62
N TYR A 169 -3.54 13.44 18.95
CA TYR A 169 -2.29 13.64 18.22
C TYR A 169 -1.60 12.31 17.99
N GLU A 170 -0.72 12.25 17.01
CA GLU A 170 0.27 11.19 16.90
C GLU A 170 1.25 11.26 18.09
N ARG A 171 1.42 10.16 18.83
CA ARG A 171 2.24 10.09 20.05
C ARG A 171 3.63 10.66 19.84
N ARG A 172 4.36 10.15 18.83
CA ARG A 172 5.76 10.55 18.58
C ARG A 172 5.89 12.07 18.36
N CYS A 173 4.91 12.66 17.69
CA CYS A 173 4.91 14.08 17.35
C CYS A 173 4.63 14.94 18.57
N LEU A 174 3.66 14.54 19.39
CA LEU A 174 3.32 15.27 20.61
C LEU A 174 4.42 15.16 21.67
N GLU A 175 4.99 13.97 21.89
CA GLU A 175 6.12 13.79 22.82
C GLU A 175 7.33 14.63 22.41
N THR A 176 7.66 14.65 21.13
CA THR A 176 8.75 15.50 20.59
C THR A 176 8.44 16.98 20.79
N HIS A 177 7.18 17.40 20.61
CA HIS A 177 6.76 18.78 20.85
C HIS A 177 6.94 19.18 22.31
N LEU A 178 6.43 18.36 23.24
CA LEU A 178 6.52 18.63 24.69
C LEU A 178 7.98 18.71 25.15
N GLN A 179 8.85 17.87 24.58
CA GLN A 179 10.28 17.89 24.89
C GLN A 179 10.99 19.15 24.36
N ARG A 180 10.65 19.63 23.17
CA ARG A 180 11.36 20.75 22.51
C ARG A 180 10.81 22.12 22.85
N ASN A 181 9.49 22.22 23.00
CA ASN A 181 8.77 23.49 23.10
C ASN A 181 8.16 23.73 24.49
N GLY A 182 8.33 22.78 25.42
CA GLY A 182 7.80 22.83 26.77
C GLY A 182 6.45 22.13 26.92
N GLU A 183 6.00 22.00 28.17
CA GLU A 183 4.78 21.29 28.58
C GLU A 183 3.49 22.07 28.25
N ILE A 184 3.31 22.37 26.96
CA ILE A 184 2.22 23.18 26.43
C ILE A 184 1.59 22.43 25.25
N ASP A 185 0.26 22.41 25.23
CA ASP A 185 -0.52 21.86 24.12
C ASP A 185 -0.32 22.71 22.84
N PRO A 186 0.06 22.11 21.70
CA PRO A 186 0.37 22.83 20.47
C PRO A 186 -0.81 23.67 19.93
N LEU A 187 -2.04 23.19 20.12
CA LEU A 187 -3.25 23.80 19.57
C LEU A 187 -3.91 24.71 20.59
N THR A 188 -4.13 24.21 21.81
CA THR A 188 -4.90 24.93 22.84
C THR A 188 -4.04 25.83 23.72
N ARG A 189 -2.71 25.71 23.66
CA ARG A 189 -1.73 26.46 24.47
C ARG A 189 -1.89 26.31 25.98
N LYS A 190 -2.64 25.30 26.44
CA LYS A 190 -2.80 24.97 27.85
C LYS A 190 -1.65 24.09 28.35
N GLN A 191 -1.44 24.07 29.66
CA GLN A 191 -0.44 23.19 30.28
C GLN A 191 -0.75 21.72 29.97
N LEU A 192 0.24 20.99 29.50
CA LEU A 192 0.10 19.60 29.07
C LEU A 192 1.39 18.85 29.37
N THR A 193 1.34 17.85 30.25
CA THR A 193 2.47 16.96 30.53
C THR A 193 2.24 15.58 29.90
N VAL A 194 3.32 14.80 29.74
CA VAL A 194 3.27 13.45 29.14
C VAL A 194 2.34 12.51 29.93
N ASP A 195 2.28 12.67 31.25
CA ASP A 195 1.44 11.84 32.13
C ASP A 195 -0.06 12.07 31.96
N MET A 196 -0.43 13.23 31.39
CA MET A 196 -1.82 13.56 31.08
C MET A 196 -2.32 12.88 29.81
N LEU A 197 -1.43 12.34 28.99
CA LEU A 197 -1.78 11.70 27.73
C LEU A 197 -2.51 10.38 27.97
N ARG A 198 -3.54 10.13 27.17
CA ARG A 198 -4.30 8.88 27.20
C ARG A 198 -4.24 8.21 25.83
N PRO A 199 -3.74 6.96 25.72
CA PRO A 199 -3.79 6.22 24.46
C PRO A 199 -5.23 6.05 23.98
N ASN A 200 -5.50 6.44 22.73
CA ASN A 200 -6.83 6.35 22.14
C ASN A 200 -6.96 5.11 21.25
N LYS A 201 -7.12 3.96 21.92
CA LYS A 201 -7.25 2.66 21.23
C LYS A 201 -8.47 2.60 20.30
N SER A 202 -9.55 3.29 20.64
CA SER A 202 -10.76 3.34 19.83
C SER A 202 -10.52 4.07 18.51
N LEU A 203 -9.85 5.22 18.54
CA LEU A 203 -9.48 5.96 17.33
C LEU A 203 -8.48 5.16 16.48
N CYS A 204 -7.51 4.50 17.11
CA CYS A 204 -6.57 3.63 16.40
C CYS A 204 -7.32 2.51 15.64
N ALA A 205 -8.26 1.81 16.30
CA ALA A 205 -9.07 0.77 15.65
C ALA A 205 -9.97 1.32 14.53
N ALA A 206 -10.53 2.53 14.70
CA ALA A 206 -11.32 3.19 13.68
C ALA A 206 -10.48 3.55 12.44
N ILE A 207 -9.26 4.07 12.65
CA ILE A 207 -8.30 4.36 11.57
C ILE A 207 -7.92 3.06 10.85
N GLU A 208 -7.61 2.00 11.58
CA GLU A 208 -7.29 0.70 10.98
C GLU A 208 -8.43 0.13 10.13
N ASP A 209 -9.68 0.21 10.61
CA ASP A 209 -10.85 -0.22 9.83
C ASP A 209 -11.06 0.67 8.58
N TYR A 210 -10.88 1.98 8.73
CA TYR A 210 -10.94 2.92 7.62
C TYR A 210 -9.91 2.59 6.54
N LEU A 211 -8.64 2.37 6.91
CA LEU A 211 -7.55 2.06 5.97
C LEU A 211 -7.71 0.68 5.30
N LYS A 212 -8.38 -0.28 5.95
CA LYS A 212 -8.74 -1.56 5.32
C LYS A 212 -9.75 -1.39 4.19
N LYS A 213 -10.70 -0.48 4.37
CA LYS A 213 -11.73 -0.16 3.36
C LYS A 213 -11.23 0.81 2.30
N ASN A 214 -10.26 1.65 2.66
CA ASN A 214 -9.74 2.75 1.85
C ASN A 214 -8.23 2.59 1.62
N VAL A 215 -7.85 1.57 0.84
CA VAL A 215 -6.42 1.26 0.56
C VAL A 215 -5.69 2.43 -0.12
N TRP A 216 -6.42 3.26 -0.87
CA TRP A 216 -5.92 4.48 -1.51
C TRP A 216 -5.35 5.49 -0.51
N ALA A 217 -5.88 5.51 0.72
CA ALA A 217 -5.50 6.44 1.79
C ALA A 217 -4.26 5.99 2.57
N LEU A 218 -3.65 4.84 2.22
CA LEU A 218 -2.39 4.43 2.81
C LEU A 218 -1.28 5.42 2.44
N GLU A 219 -0.53 5.88 3.44
CA GLU A 219 0.67 6.70 3.27
C GLU A 219 1.90 5.82 3.57
N TYR A 220 3.00 6.06 2.85
CA TYR A 220 4.28 5.38 3.02
C TYR A 220 5.44 6.35 2.90
#